data_AF-A0AAD5SYW7-F1
#
_entry.id   AF-A0AAD5SYW7-F1
#
_cell.length_a   1.000
_cell.length_b   1.000
_cell.length_c   1.000
_cell.angle_alpha   90.00
_cell.angle_beta   90.00
_cell.angle_gamma   90.00
#
_symmetry.space_group_name_H-M   'P 1'
#
loop_
_entity.id
_entity.type
_entity.pdbx_description
1 polymer ?
#
loop_
_entity_poly.entity_id
_entity_poly.type
_entity_poly.pdbx_seq_one_letter_code
_entity_poly.pdbx_strand_id
1 'polypeptide(L)'
;MESGVREMQTVKKTSKRKSKTGGRVPTTIYTPRSGRGRQMVTTKPLTERHAYMREQQRTFRQRKQKYLEDLELLCEQQQAEILILQSRLHLSAPLLLPAAPVVHPMTTAMPTSITVTTTHPCAKPECKSRAANLEMLIRNLKGSQQQPTAEQLLPAESLLALAGTEDAQQNDCDGDSVSTPTATAGDSVNLPSAEELYGLPVVQDIYDRLTRIPASHSGAKCIGRMKTIFFRLIRVIDKKTARSLILRMFREHNRLFEMCGVLERAQILELLAGFFMATKKHNEHVNQFLSARSVEECPPTFKEIPESKWPARIRQIKAEIKKVPSLIQVGDDLTDPHINLLCNFWARPENHELTSEEFFQLHSAGFSIISLIKNVEDMRQLLMTAEILRELSKRELDELLAGIESATI
;
A
#
# COMPACT_ATOMS: atom_id res chain seq x y z
N MET A 1 -1.92 -61.07 -48.69
CA MET A 1 -1.94 -60.00 -49.69
C MET A 1 -3.18 -59.18 -49.44
N GLU A 2 -3.05 -57.99 -48.86
CA GLU A 2 -4.01 -56.89 -48.93
C GLU A 2 -3.38 -55.68 -48.22
N SER A 3 -2.73 -54.84 -49.03
CA SER A 3 -2.09 -53.60 -48.61
C SER A 3 -3.09 -52.44 -48.77
N GLY A 4 -3.62 -51.96 -47.64
CA GLY A 4 -4.49 -50.78 -47.60
C GLY A 4 -3.67 -49.49 -47.59
N VAL A 5 -3.58 -48.83 -48.74
CA VAL A 5 -2.99 -47.48 -48.90
C VAL A 5 -4.02 -46.45 -48.41
N ARG A 6 -3.70 -45.71 -47.35
CA ARG A 6 -4.47 -44.54 -46.90
C ARG A 6 -3.97 -43.29 -47.61
N GLU A 7 -4.85 -42.74 -48.44
CA GLU A 7 -4.66 -41.51 -49.22
C GLU A 7 -4.81 -40.27 -48.31
N MET A 8 -3.75 -39.49 -48.18
CA MET A 8 -3.73 -38.23 -47.43
C MET A 8 -4.25 -37.08 -48.31
N GLN A 9 -5.48 -36.63 -48.07
CA GLN A 9 -6.02 -35.43 -48.70
C GLN A 9 -5.43 -34.16 -48.06
N THR A 10 -4.71 -33.38 -48.86
CA THR A 10 -4.17 -32.07 -48.48
C THR A 10 -5.20 -30.97 -48.75
N VAL A 11 -5.79 -30.43 -47.68
CA VAL A 11 -6.73 -29.31 -47.76
C VAL A 11 -5.96 -27.98 -47.89
N LYS A 12 -5.87 -27.46 -49.12
CA LYS A 12 -5.38 -26.10 -49.40
C LYS A 12 -6.40 -25.05 -48.92
N LYS A 13 -6.14 -24.42 -47.77
CA LYS A 13 -6.87 -23.22 -47.32
C LYS A 13 -6.35 -21.99 -48.06
N THR A 14 -7.11 -21.47 -49.02
CA THR A 14 -6.86 -20.18 -49.68
C THR A 14 -7.38 -19.04 -48.81
N SER A 15 -6.47 -18.33 -48.15
CA SER A 15 -6.77 -17.14 -47.35
C SER A 15 -6.97 -15.92 -48.26
N LYS A 16 -8.23 -15.53 -48.49
CA LYS A 16 -8.59 -14.27 -49.16
C LYS A 16 -8.32 -13.08 -48.21
N ARG A 17 -7.18 -12.41 -48.38
CA ARG A 17 -6.91 -11.08 -47.81
C ARG A 17 -7.87 -10.06 -48.45
N LYS A 18 -8.87 -9.61 -47.71
CA LYS A 18 -9.63 -8.37 -48.03
C LYS A 18 -8.77 -7.17 -47.64
N SER A 19 -8.39 -6.36 -48.64
CA SER A 19 -7.78 -5.05 -48.43
C SER A 19 -8.82 -4.13 -47.76
N LYS A 20 -8.46 -3.61 -46.59
CA LYS A 20 -9.28 -2.66 -45.83
C LYS A 20 -8.78 -1.26 -46.19
N THR A 21 -9.51 -0.59 -47.08
CA THR A 21 -9.30 0.81 -47.43
C THR A 21 -9.45 1.69 -46.18
N GLY A 22 -8.48 2.59 -45.98
CA GLY A 22 -8.42 3.49 -44.84
C GLY A 22 -9.54 4.53 -44.84
N GLY A 23 -10.60 4.25 -44.09
CA GLY A 23 -11.55 5.27 -43.65
C GLY A 23 -11.07 5.87 -42.33
N ARG A 24 -10.82 7.18 -42.31
CA ARG A 24 -10.58 7.93 -41.07
C ARG A 24 -11.76 7.68 -40.11
N VAL A 25 -11.46 7.09 -38.96
CA VAL A 25 -12.44 6.91 -37.88
C VAL A 25 -12.76 8.30 -37.33
N PRO A 26 -14.01 8.79 -37.43
CA PRO A 26 -14.38 10.04 -36.79
C PRO A 26 -14.25 9.85 -35.28
N THR A 27 -13.34 10.61 -34.68
CA THR A 27 -13.17 10.76 -33.23
C THR A 27 -14.43 11.41 -32.67
N THR A 28 -15.43 10.57 -32.40
CA THR A 28 -16.62 10.98 -31.69
C THR A 28 -16.23 11.14 -30.22
N ILE A 29 -16.17 12.40 -29.78
CA ILE A 29 -15.89 12.78 -28.40
C ILE A 29 -16.92 12.07 -27.51
N TYR A 30 -16.43 11.18 -26.64
CA TYR A 30 -17.27 10.45 -25.69
C TYR A 30 -17.94 11.46 -24.74
N THR A 31 -19.24 11.63 -24.92
CA THR A 31 -20.08 12.47 -24.06
C THR A 31 -20.80 11.55 -23.07
N PRO A 32 -20.37 11.48 -21.79
CA PRO A 32 -20.90 10.53 -20.81
C PRO A 32 -22.39 10.74 -20.49
N ARG A 33 -22.97 11.88 -20.89
CA ARG A 33 -24.39 12.22 -20.71
C ARG A 33 -25.25 12.05 -21.97
N SER A 34 -24.69 11.58 -23.08
CA SER A 34 -25.39 11.64 -24.36
C SER A 34 -26.61 10.73 -24.50
N GLY A 35 -26.78 9.70 -23.66
CA GLY A 35 -27.87 8.70 -23.76
C GLY A 35 -27.90 7.90 -25.07
N ARG A 36 -27.16 8.34 -26.09
CA ARG A 36 -26.97 7.78 -27.41
C ARG A 36 -26.00 6.62 -27.30
N GLY A 37 -26.50 5.45 -26.92
CA GLY A 37 -25.69 4.24 -26.98
C GLY A 37 -26.36 2.97 -26.50
N ARG A 38 -27.45 3.07 -25.74
CA ARG A 38 -28.22 1.89 -25.35
C ARG A 38 -29.69 2.16 -25.61
N GLN A 39 -30.14 1.81 -26.82
CA GLN A 39 -31.57 1.64 -27.05
C GLN A 39 -32.09 0.70 -25.97
N MET A 40 -33.11 1.14 -25.23
CA MET A 40 -33.76 0.25 -24.28
C MET A 40 -34.25 -0.96 -25.07
N VAL A 41 -33.68 -2.12 -24.77
CA VAL A 41 -34.11 -3.38 -25.39
C VAL A 41 -35.50 -3.67 -24.84
N THR A 42 -36.53 -3.21 -25.55
CA THR A 42 -37.95 -3.40 -25.23
C THR A 42 -38.44 -4.79 -25.61
N THR A 43 -37.61 -5.60 -26.28
CA THR A 43 -37.95 -6.97 -26.64
C THR A 43 -38.10 -7.82 -25.38
N LYS A 44 -39.18 -8.63 -25.34
CA LYS A 44 -39.42 -9.58 -24.26
C LYS A 44 -38.20 -10.53 -24.14
N PRO A 45 -37.72 -10.82 -22.94
CA PRO A 45 -36.59 -11.74 -22.74
C PRO A 45 -36.95 -13.13 -23.28
N LEU A 46 -35.99 -13.81 -23.93
CA LEU A 46 -36.23 -15.12 -24.54
C LEU A 46 -36.51 -16.22 -23.49
N THR A 47 -36.03 -16.05 -22.26
CA THR A 47 -36.20 -17.01 -21.16
C THR A 47 -36.37 -16.28 -19.83
N GLU A 48 -36.97 -16.95 -18.84
CA GLU A 48 -37.13 -16.41 -17.47
C GLU A 48 -35.79 -16.06 -16.82
N ARG A 49 -34.75 -16.88 -17.03
CA ARG A 49 -33.39 -16.59 -16.56
C ARG A 49 -32.86 -15.27 -17.13
N HIS A 50 -33.14 -14.98 -18.40
CA HIS A 50 -32.78 -13.68 -19.00
C HIS A 50 -33.59 -12.52 -18.42
N ALA A 51 -34.85 -12.73 -18.06
CA ALA A 51 -35.68 -11.73 -17.38
C ALA A 51 -35.08 -11.38 -16.00
N TYR A 52 -34.79 -12.39 -15.20
CA TYR A 52 -34.17 -12.23 -13.88
C TYR A 52 -32.83 -11.51 -13.94
N MET A 53 -31.94 -11.89 -14.88
CA MET A 53 -30.65 -11.22 -15.06
C MET A 53 -30.79 -9.73 -15.43
N ARG A 54 -31.80 -9.38 -16.25
CA ARG A 54 -32.09 -7.97 -16.60
C ARG A 54 -32.59 -7.20 -15.38
N GLU A 55 -33.42 -7.81 -14.53
CA GLU A 55 -33.95 -7.20 -13.31
C GLU A 55 -32.85 -6.99 -12.26
N GLN A 56 -31.98 -7.98 -12.05
CA GLN A 56 -30.81 -7.85 -11.17
C GLN A 56 -29.90 -6.72 -11.64
N GLN A 57 -29.65 -6.61 -12.94
CA GLN A 57 -28.84 -5.53 -13.48
C GLN A 57 -29.51 -4.15 -13.33
N ARG A 58 -30.84 -4.05 -13.44
CA ARG A 58 -31.58 -2.81 -13.15
C ARG A 58 -31.45 -2.41 -11.69
N THR A 59 -31.68 -3.35 -10.78
CA THR A 59 -31.56 -3.15 -9.34
C THR A 59 -30.16 -2.69 -8.96
N PHE A 60 -29.13 -3.34 -9.52
CA PHE A 60 -27.74 -2.93 -9.31
C PHE A 60 -27.48 -1.49 -9.80
N ARG A 61 -27.95 -1.12 -10.99
CA ARG A 61 -27.79 0.24 -11.52
C ARG A 61 -28.53 1.28 -10.67
N GLN A 62 -29.73 0.97 -10.18
CA GLN A 62 -30.48 1.84 -9.27
C GLN A 62 -29.73 2.05 -7.96
N ARG A 63 -29.22 0.98 -7.34
CA ARG A 63 -28.40 1.08 -6.11
C ARG A 63 -27.15 1.92 -6.34
N LYS A 64 -26.46 1.70 -7.47
CA LYS A 64 -25.28 2.48 -7.84
C LYS A 64 -25.62 3.95 -8.07
N GLN A 65 -26.73 4.26 -8.74
CA GLN A 65 -27.16 5.63 -8.96
C GLN A 65 -27.50 6.31 -7.64
N LYS A 66 -28.28 5.67 -6.78
CA LYS A 66 -28.62 6.20 -5.45
C LYS A 66 -27.35 6.49 -4.62
N TYR A 67 -26.39 5.57 -4.62
CA TYR A 67 -25.11 5.79 -3.93
C TYR A 67 -24.34 7.01 -4.45
N LEU A 68 -24.37 7.26 -5.77
CA LEU A 68 -23.75 8.46 -6.35
C LEU A 68 -24.49 9.73 -5.92
N GLU A 69 -25.83 9.71 -5.92
CA GLU A 69 -26.66 10.84 -5.44
C GLU A 69 -26.40 11.12 -3.94
N ASP A 70 -26.28 10.07 -3.12
CA ASP A 70 -25.95 10.20 -1.69
C ASP A 70 -24.54 10.79 -1.46
N LEU A 71 -23.56 10.42 -2.30
CA LEU A 71 -22.20 10.99 -2.25
C LEU A 71 -22.14 12.45 -2.72
N GLU A 72 -22.92 12.82 -3.74
CA GLU A 72 -23.04 14.20 -4.20
C GLU A 72 -23.63 15.08 -3.09
N LEU A 73 -24.69 14.61 -2.41
CA LEU A 73 -25.29 15.28 -1.27
C LEU A 73 -24.30 15.45 -0.10
N LEU A 74 -23.51 14.41 0.21
CA LEU A 74 -22.51 14.49 1.28
C LEU A 74 -21.41 15.52 0.96
N CYS A 75 -20.96 15.57 -0.31
CA CYS A 75 -20.00 16.58 -0.76
C CYS A 75 -20.55 18.00 -0.58
N GLU A 76 -21.82 18.24 -0.95
CA GLU A 76 -22.47 19.54 -0.78
C GLU A 76 -22.57 19.93 0.70
N GLN A 77 -22.93 18.99 1.58
CA GLN A 77 -22.99 19.21 3.03
C GLN A 77 -21.62 19.59 3.61
N GLN A 78 -20.56 18.86 3.24
CA GLN A 78 -19.20 19.16 3.71
C GLN A 78 -18.69 20.50 3.20
N GLN A 79 -18.99 20.86 1.95
CA GLN A 79 -18.64 22.18 1.41
C GLN A 79 -19.35 23.31 2.16
N ALA A 80 -20.63 23.13 2.48
CA ALA A 80 -21.37 24.10 3.30
C ALA A 80 -20.77 24.25 4.70
N GLU A 81 -20.37 23.14 5.34
CA GLU A 81 -19.71 23.16 6.65
C GLU A 81 -18.37 23.89 6.61
N ILE A 82 -17.54 23.66 5.59
CA ILE A 82 -16.27 24.37 5.39
C ILE A 82 -16.51 25.88 5.26
N LEU A 83 -17.51 26.32 4.49
CA LEU A 83 -17.84 27.73 4.35
C LEU A 83 -18.29 28.35 5.68
N ILE A 84 -19.08 27.63 6.48
CA ILE A 84 -19.48 28.07 7.83
C ILE A 84 -18.23 28.22 8.71
N LEU A 85 -17.32 27.25 8.72
CA LEU A 85 -16.09 27.32 9.52
C LEU A 85 -15.17 28.47 9.08
N GLN A 86 -15.02 28.69 7.77
CA GLN A 86 -14.26 29.83 7.23
C GLN A 86 -14.87 31.17 7.65
N SER A 87 -16.19 31.31 7.61
CA SER A 87 -16.86 32.54 8.07
C SER A 87 -16.63 32.82 9.55
N ARG A 88 -16.66 31.78 10.40
CA ARG A 88 -16.36 31.88 11.83
C ARG A 88 -14.91 32.29 12.08
N LEU A 89 -13.98 31.74 11.30
CA LEU A 89 -12.55 32.06 11.43
C LEU A 89 -12.27 33.51 11.01
N HIS A 90 -12.87 33.99 9.93
CA HIS A 90 -12.76 35.40 9.51
C HIS A 90 -13.34 36.39 10.53
N LEU A 91 -14.46 36.05 11.19
CA LEU A 91 -15.03 36.88 12.26
C LEU A 91 -14.12 36.96 13.50
N SER A 92 -13.23 35.97 13.70
CA SER A 92 -12.27 35.95 14.81
C SER A 92 -10.94 36.65 14.51
N ALA A 93 -10.73 37.14 13.28
CA ALA A 93 -9.45 37.70 12.84
C ALA A 93 -9.12 39.17 13.22
N PRO A 94 -10.05 40.07 13.62
CA PRO A 94 -9.68 41.46 13.92
C PRO A 94 -9.40 41.67 15.42
N LEU A 95 -8.33 41.06 15.94
CA LEU A 95 -7.73 41.45 17.23
C LEU A 95 -6.19 41.43 17.19
N LEU A 96 -5.60 41.60 16.00
CA LEU A 96 -4.19 41.94 15.90
C LEU A 96 -4.04 43.44 16.17
N LEU A 97 -3.55 43.69 17.40
CA LEU A 97 -3.16 44.96 17.99
C LEU A 97 -2.51 45.92 16.96
N PRO A 98 -2.81 47.23 17.05
CA PRO A 98 -2.07 48.22 16.30
C PRO A 98 -0.58 48.11 16.66
N ALA A 99 0.25 48.06 15.61
CA ALA A 99 1.70 48.00 15.70
C ALA A 99 2.21 49.08 16.67
N ALA A 100 2.80 48.63 17.77
CA ALA A 100 3.52 49.53 18.67
C ALA A 100 4.69 50.17 17.89
N PRO A 101 4.87 51.49 17.98
CA PRO A 101 5.95 52.17 17.30
C PRO A 101 7.31 51.69 17.81
N VAL A 102 8.20 51.40 16.86
CA VAL A 102 9.59 51.03 17.07
C VAL A 102 10.31 52.15 17.85
N VAL A 103 10.70 51.86 19.08
CA VAL A 103 11.63 52.69 19.85
C VAL A 103 12.94 51.91 19.98
N HIS A 104 13.97 52.38 19.27
CA HIS A 104 15.36 52.07 19.60
C HIS A 104 15.74 52.74 20.92
N PRO A 105 16.59 52.12 21.77
CA PRO A 105 17.97 52.59 21.76
C PRO A 105 19.03 51.50 22.02
N MET A 106 20.27 51.92 21.81
CA MET A 106 21.52 51.18 21.94
C MET A 106 21.87 50.76 23.38
N THR A 107 22.96 50.00 23.44
CA THR A 107 24.03 49.90 24.46
C THR A 107 23.98 48.77 25.52
N THR A 108 24.89 47.81 25.29
CA THR A 108 25.86 47.17 26.21
C THR A 108 25.44 46.74 27.63
N ALA A 109 25.57 45.42 27.86
CA ALA A 109 26.34 44.75 28.93
C ALA A 109 25.60 43.54 29.53
N MET A 110 26.29 42.39 29.50
CA MET A 110 26.06 41.17 30.29
C MET A 110 26.65 41.34 31.70
N PRO A 111 26.49 40.38 32.65
CA PRO A 111 25.43 39.38 32.84
C PRO A 111 24.96 39.31 34.32
N THR A 112 23.77 38.77 34.61
CA THR A 112 23.59 38.04 35.89
C THR A 112 22.42 37.04 35.86
N SER A 113 22.73 35.86 36.40
CA SER A 113 21.91 34.75 36.87
C SER A 113 20.38 34.94 36.88
N ILE A 114 19.67 34.08 36.14
CA ILE A 114 18.20 33.93 36.27
C ILE A 114 17.92 32.61 37.01
N THR A 115 17.53 32.76 38.27
CA THR A 115 16.85 31.76 39.09
C THR A 115 15.45 31.55 38.53
N VAL A 116 15.14 30.33 38.07
CA VAL A 116 13.81 29.95 37.58
C VAL A 116 12.86 29.88 38.77
N THR A 117 12.05 30.93 38.95
CA THR A 117 10.99 30.98 39.94
C THR A 117 9.67 31.30 39.23
N THR A 118 8.72 30.38 39.37
CA THR A 118 7.26 30.56 39.30
C THR A 118 6.59 31.04 38.01
N THR A 119 5.70 30.17 37.54
CA THR A 119 4.55 30.42 36.68
C THR A 119 3.78 31.68 37.07
N HIS A 120 3.86 32.74 36.27
CA HIS A 120 2.94 33.86 36.35
C HIS A 120 1.65 33.52 35.58
N PRO A 121 0.49 33.43 36.24
CA PRO A 121 -0.78 33.36 35.53
C PRO A 121 -0.99 34.68 34.77
N CYS A 122 -1.26 34.57 33.46
CA CYS A 122 -1.59 35.72 32.62
C CYS A 122 -2.77 36.49 33.23
N ALA A 123 -2.53 37.71 33.73
CA ALA A 123 -3.53 38.54 34.42
C ALA A 123 -4.58 39.15 33.47
N LYS A 124 -4.46 38.96 32.16
CA LYS A 124 -5.42 39.48 31.20
C LYS A 124 -6.73 38.67 31.29
N PRO A 125 -7.90 39.32 31.43
CA PRO A 125 -9.18 38.62 31.51
C PRO A 125 -9.46 37.73 30.28
N GLU A 126 -8.90 38.11 29.13
CA GLU A 126 -8.97 37.35 27.87
C GLU A 126 -8.22 36.01 27.94
N CYS A 127 -7.10 35.94 28.68
CA CYS A 127 -6.37 34.68 28.88
C CYS A 127 -7.20 33.66 29.68
N LYS A 128 -8.00 34.13 30.65
CA LYS A 128 -8.89 33.26 31.44
C LYS A 128 -10.02 32.69 30.58
N SER A 129 -10.63 33.52 29.73
CA SER A 129 -11.66 33.07 28.77
C SER A 129 -11.09 32.05 27.77
N ARG A 130 -9.88 32.31 27.26
CA ARG A 130 -9.23 31.43 26.29
C ARG A 130 -8.78 30.09 26.89
N ALA A 131 -8.30 30.10 28.14
CA ALA A 131 -8.01 28.87 28.88
C ALA A 131 -9.27 28.04 29.15
N ALA A 132 -10.37 28.69 29.57
CA ALA A 132 -11.66 28.01 29.78
C ALA A 132 -12.22 27.39 28.48
N ASN A 133 -12.08 28.09 27.35
CA ASN A 133 -12.48 27.57 26.04
C ASN A 133 -11.63 26.36 25.60
N LEU A 134 -10.32 26.39 25.85
CA LEU A 134 -9.43 25.26 25.56
C LEU A 134 -9.74 24.05 26.47
N GLU A 135 -9.99 24.27 27.76
CA GLU A 135 -10.42 23.19 28.67
C GLU A 135 -11.75 22.57 28.26
N MET A 136 -12.71 23.38 27.80
CA MET A 136 -13.99 22.90 27.29
C MET A 136 -13.82 22.10 25.99
N LEU A 137 -12.93 22.53 25.08
CA LEU A 137 -12.60 21.78 23.87
C LEU A 137 -11.96 20.43 24.19
N ILE A 138 -11.03 20.40 25.15
CA ILE A 138 -10.40 19.16 25.63
C ILE A 138 -11.44 18.23 26.27
N ARG A 139 -12.40 18.76 27.04
CA ARG A 139 -13.52 17.97 27.59
C ARG A 139 -14.40 17.38 26.51
N ASN A 140 -14.74 18.14 25.48
CA ASN A 140 -15.57 17.66 24.37
C ASN A 140 -14.85 16.58 23.55
N LEU A 141 -13.55 16.76 23.28
CA LEU A 141 -12.75 15.75 22.59
C LEU A 141 -12.59 14.47 23.40
N LYS A 142 -12.47 14.57 24.73
CA LYS A 142 -12.46 13.40 25.63
C LYS A 142 -13.85 12.75 25.78
N GLY A 143 -14.93 13.53 25.72
CA GLY A 143 -16.31 13.03 25.73
C GLY A 143 -16.66 12.24 24.47
N SER A 144 -16.19 12.68 23.30
CA SER A 144 -16.36 11.97 22.03
C SER A 144 -15.53 10.68 21.91
N GLN A 145 -14.64 10.40 22.87
CA GLN A 145 -13.89 9.15 22.98
C GLN A 145 -14.52 8.12 23.93
N GLN A 146 -15.71 8.37 24.49
CA GLN A 146 -16.43 7.33 25.22
C GLN A 146 -16.93 6.26 24.25
N GLN A 147 -16.21 5.13 24.21
CA GLN A 147 -16.70 3.85 23.71
C GLN A 147 -18.09 3.56 24.28
N PRO A 148 -19.04 3.05 23.48
CA PRO A 148 -20.29 2.52 24.02
C PRO A 148 -19.96 1.39 25.00
N THR A 149 -20.46 1.53 26.23
CA THR A 149 -20.35 0.53 27.29
C THR A 149 -20.99 -0.79 26.86
N ALA A 150 -20.32 -1.88 27.21
CA ALA A 150 -20.52 -3.25 26.72
C ALA A 150 -21.80 -3.97 27.20
N GLU A 151 -22.91 -3.26 27.42
CA GLU A 151 -24.09 -3.82 28.10
C GLU A 151 -25.33 -4.01 27.20
N GLN A 152 -25.19 -3.88 25.87
CA GLN A 152 -26.30 -4.11 24.93
C GLN A 152 -25.98 -5.05 23.75
N LEU A 153 -24.90 -5.83 23.81
CA LEU A 153 -24.63 -6.85 22.79
C LEU A 153 -25.23 -8.20 23.20
N LEU A 154 -26.33 -8.54 22.54
CA LEU A 154 -26.91 -9.88 22.45
C LEU A 154 -25.83 -10.94 22.15
N PRO A 155 -26.00 -12.19 22.60
CA PRO A 155 -24.96 -13.21 22.53
C PRO A 155 -24.56 -13.52 21.07
N ALA A 156 -23.29 -13.27 20.76
CA ALA A 156 -22.67 -13.49 19.45
C ALA A 156 -22.50 -14.96 19.06
N GLU A 157 -23.00 -15.90 19.87
CA GLU A 157 -22.89 -17.35 19.60
C GLU A 157 -23.81 -17.82 18.46
N SER A 158 -24.78 -17.01 18.02
CA SER A 158 -25.72 -17.41 16.97
C SER A 158 -25.29 -17.07 15.53
N LEU A 159 -24.22 -16.30 15.32
CA LEU A 159 -23.72 -15.93 13.97
C LEU A 159 -22.52 -16.75 13.49
N LEU A 160 -21.86 -17.50 14.40
CA LEU A 160 -20.76 -18.40 14.04
C LEU A 160 -21.22 -19.79 13.57
N ALA A 161 -22.50 -20.14 13.77
CA ALA A 161 -23.07 -21.43 13.38
C ALA A 161 -23.55 -21.51 11.91
N LEU A 162 -23.51 -20.41 11.15
CA LEU A 162 -23.98 -20.35 9.75
C LEU A 162 -22.87 -20.08 8.71
N ALA A 163 -21.61 -20.00 9.14
CA ALA A 163 -20.45 -19.85 8.26
C ALA A 163 -19.67 -21.16 8.05
N GLY A 164 -20.17 -22.28 8.58
CA GLY A 164 -19.63 -23.62 8.36
C GLY A 164 -20.37 -24.30 7.21
N THR A 165 -19.58 -24.82 6.25
CA THR A 165 -19.98 -25.66 5.11
C THR A 165 -20.64 -24.97 3.91
N GLU A 166 -19.90 -24.08 3.23
CA GLU A 166 -20.11 -23.85 1.80
C GLU A 166 -18.76 -23.90 1.05
N ASP A 167 -18.61 -24.98 0.29
CA ASP A 167 -17.79 -25.18 -0.91
C ASP A 167 -16.29 -24.88 -0.89
N ALA A 168 -15.55 -25.87 -0.39
CA ALA A 168 -14.16 -26.16 -0.72
C ALA A 168 -13.97 -26.66 -2.19
N GLN A 169 -14.71 -26.12 -3.15
CA GLN A 169 -14.55 -26.39 -4.58
C GLN A 169 -14.56 -25.09 -5.39
N GLN A 170 -13.68 -24.15 -5.03
CA GLN A 170 -13.19 -23.19 -5.99
C GLN A 170 -11.87 -23.71 -6.53
N ASN A 171 -11.92 -24.29 -7.73
CA ASN A 171 -10.78 -24.57 -8.59
C ASN A 171 -9.97 -23.27 -8.81
N ASP A 172 -9.04 -22.98 -7.91
CA ASP A 172 -7.84 -22.23 -8.30
C ASP A 172 -6.92 -23.26 -8.94
N CYS A 173 -6.89 -23.22 -10.28
CA CYS A 173 -6.02 -23.99 -11.14
C CYS A 173 -4.53 -23.57 -11.02
N ASP A 174 -4.06 -23.26 -9.82
CA ASP A 174 -2.63 -23.23 -9.50
C ASP A 174 -2.28 -24.59 -8.90
N GLY A 175 -2.28 -25.60 -9.78
CA GLY A 175 -1.53 -26.82 -9.57
C GLY A 175 -0.03 -26.50 -9.57
N ASP A 176 0.43 -25.76 -8.57
CA ASP A 176 1.83 -25.70 -8.15
C ASP A 176 2.15 -27.08 -7.52
N SER A 177 2.09 -28.13 -8.34
CA SER A 177 2.96 -29.28 -8.18
C SER A 177 4.36 -28.74 -8.43
N VAL A 178 4.93 -28.08 -7.42
CA VAL A 178 6.35 -27.78 -7.35
C VAL A 178 7.03 -29.14 -7.34
N SER A 179 7.30 -29.64 -8.54
CA SER A 179 8.17 -30.78 -8.77
C SER A 179 9.47 -30.41 -8.07
N THR A 180 9.76 -31.09 -6.96
CA THR A 180 11.01 -30.96 -6.22
C THR A 180 12.13 -31.10 -7.26
N PRO A 181 12.88 -30.03 -7.58
CA PRO A 181 13.88 -30.12 -8.63
C PRO A 181 14.93 -31.13 -8.17
N THR A 182 15.10 -32.21 -8.93
CA THR A 182 16.17 -33.18 -8.74
C THR A 182 17.49 -32.43 -8.91
N ALA A 183 18.10 -32.04 -7.79
CA ALA A 183 19.28 -31.21 -7.76
C ALA A 183 20.43 -31.92 -8.49
N THR A 184 20.90 -31.34 -9.59
CA THR A 184 22.20 -31.64 -10.17
C THR A 184 23.27 -31.30 -9.13
N ALA A 185 24.04 -32.30 -8.71
CA ALA A 185 25.07 -32.22 -7.69
C ALA A 185 26.18 -31.22 -8.08
N GLY A 186 25.98 -29.95 -7.75
CA GLY A 186 27.05 -28.97 -7.59
C GLY A 186 26.98 -28.48 -6.15
N ASP A 187 28.13 -28.46 -5.47
CA ASP A 187 28.36 -28.17 -4.04
C ASP A 187 27.46 -27.08 -3.43
N SER A 188 26.20 -27.42 -3.15
CA SER A 188 25.28 -26.56 -2.43
C SER A 188 25.61 -26.71 -0.96
N VAL A 189 26.27 -25.71 -0.39
CA VAL A 189 26.36 -25.55 1.07
C VAL A 189 24.93 -25.62 1.62
N ASN A 190 24.63 -26.68 2.36
CA ASN A 190 23.34 -26.86 3.03
C ASN A 190 23.21 -25.81 4.14
N LEU A 191 22.78 -24.61 3.78
CA LEU A 191 22.46 -23.55 4.73
C LEU A 191 21.14 -23.92 5.43
N PRO A 192 21.09 -23.89 6.77
CA PRO A 192 19.85 -24.12 7.50
C PRO A 192 18.84 -23.01 7.18
N SER A 193 17.55 -23.33 7.22
CA SER A 193 16.48 -22.36 6.99
C SER A 193 16.32 -21.38 8.17
N ALA A 194 15.62 -20.25 7.96
CA ALA A 194 15.32 -19.31 9.05
C ALA A 194 14.50 -19.96 10.17
N GLU A 195 13.59 -20.88 9.84
CA GLU A 195 12.83 -21.64 10.83
C GLU A 195 13.72 -22.58 11.66
N GLU A 196 14.70 -23.23 11.05
CA GLU A 196 15.65 -24.08 11.78
C GLU A 196 16.55 -23.26 12.71
N LEU A 197 16.95 -22.06 12.29
CA LEU A 197 17.83 -21.18 13.07
C LEU A 197 17.11 -20.44 14.20
N TYR A 198 15.87 -20.00 13.97
CA TYR A 198 15.18 -19.06 14.85
C TYR A 198 13.81 -19.55 15.33
N GLY A 199 13.35 -20.72 14.89
CA GLY A 199 12.02 -21.25 15.18
C GLY A 199 10.91 -20.53 14.41
N LEU A 200 9.66 -20.86 14.75
CA LEU A 200 8.49 -20.17 14.20
C LEU A 200 8.34 -18.78 14.86
N PRO A 201 8.11 -17.72 14.06
CA PRO A 201 7.89 -16.39 14.61
C PRO A 201 6.54 -16.30 15.35
N VAL A 202 6.54 -15.62 16.49
CA VAL A 202 5.34 -15.39 17.32
C VAL A 202 4.61 -14.15 16.81
N VAL A 203 3.79 -14.33 15.78
CA VAL A 203 3.08 -13.24 15.06
C VAL A 203 1.57 -13.50 14.91
N GLN A 204 1.04 -14.52 15.59
CA GLN A 204 -0.37 -14.92 15.44
C GLN A 204 -1.32 -13.81 15.90
N ASP A 205 -1.00 -13.14 17.00
CA ASP A 205 -1.77 -12.01 17.53
C ASP A 205 -1.86 -10.85 16.54
N ILE A 206 -0.78 -10.58 15.79
CA ILE A 206 -0.75 -9.56 14.75
C ILE A 206 -1.70 -9.93 13.60
N TYR A 207 -1.71 -11.20 13.17
CA TYR A 207 -2.66 -11.66 12.15
C TYR A 207 -4.11 -11.59 12.64
N ASP A 208 -4.36 -11.96 13.89
CA ASP A 208 -5.70 -11.87 14.49
C ASP A 208 -6.17 -10.41 14.60
N ARG A 209 -5.27 -9.47 14.87
CA ARG A 209 -5.57 -8.03 14.85
C ARG A 209 -5.78 -7.51 13.42
N LEU A 210 -4.94 -7.93 12.48
CA LEU A 210 -5.04 -7.54 11.07
C LEU A 210 -6.39 -7.95 10.48
N THR A 211 -6.88 -9.14 10.80
CA THR A 211 -8.16 -9.66 10.29
C THR A 211 -9.40 -8.99 10.90
N ARG A 212 -9.28 -8.34 12.05
CA ARG A 212 -10.37 -7.60 12.72
C ARG A 212 -10.59 -6.19 12.16
N ILE A 213 -9.70 -5.68 11.32
CA ILE A 213 -9.87 -4.35 10.73
C ILE A 213 -11.12 -4.38 9.81
N PRO A 214 -12.08 -3.45 9.91
CA PRO A 214 -13.31 -3.53 9.11
C PRO A 214 -13.08 -3.67 7.60
N ALA A 215 -12.19 -2.87 7.01
CA ALA A 215 -11.84 -3.00 5.59
C ALA A 215 -11.05 -4.28 5.28
N SER A 216 -10.44 -4.94 6.27
CA SER A 216 -9.78 -6.22 6.06
C SER A 216 -10.74 -7.39 5.96
N HIS A 217 -12.05 -7.24 6.11
CA HIS A 217 -12.97 -8.37 5.87
C HIS A 217 -12.95 -8.78 4.40
N SER A 218 -12.89 -7.81 3.48
CA SER A 218 -12.59 -8.08 2.06
C SER A 218 -11.13 -8.47 1.86
N GLY A 219 -10.22 -7.90 2.66
CA GLY A 219 -8.78 -8.19 2.69
C GLY A 219 -8.34 -9.48 3.40
N ALA A 220 -9.25 -10.22 4.02
CA ALA A 220 -8.90 -11.32 4.92
C ALA A 220 -8.22 -12.45 4.16
N LYS A 221 -8.64 -12.67 2.91
CA LYS A 221 -7.99 -13.61 1.99
C LYS A 221 -6.55 -13.19 1.69
N CYS A 222 -6.29 -11.90 1.47
CA CYS A 222 -4.93 -11.38 1.25
C CYS A 222 -4.06 -11.59 2.48
N ILE A 223 -4.56 -11.27 3.68
CA ILE A 223 -3.83 -11.47 4.94
C ILE A 223 -3.51 -12.96 5.15
N GLY A 224 -4.48 -13.85 4.93
CA GLY A 224 -4.28 -15.31 5.03
C GLY A 224 -3.25 -15.85 4.02
N ARG A 225 -3.24 -15.32 2.79
CA ARG A 225 -2.22 -15.66 1.79
C ARG A 225 -0.86 -15.10 2.16
N MET A 226 -0.75 -13.85 2.59
CA MET A 226 0.50 -13.27 3.09
C MET A 226 1.08 -14.10 4.24
N LYS A 227 0.25 -14.52 5.20
CA LYS A 227 0.64 -15.44 6.27
C LYS A 227 1.25 -16.72 5.71
N THR A 228 0.52 -17.41 4.82
CA THR A 228 0.98 -18.66 4.22
C THR A 228 2.28 -18.48 3.44
N ILE A 229 2.40 -17.41 2.63
CA ILE A 229 3.60 -17.09 1.85
C ILE A 229 4.79 -16.86 2.79
N PHE A 230 4.59 -16.13 3.89
CA PHE A 230 5.66 -15.82 4.84
C PHE A 230 6.19 -17.09 5.54
N PHE A 231 5.29 -17.94 6.05
CA PHE A 231 5.70 -19.21 6.66
C PHE A 231 6.37 -20.16 5.67
N ARG A 232 6.02 -20.09 4.38
CA ARG A 232 6.78 -20.78 3.33
C ARG A 232 8.14 -20.14 3.13
N LEU A 233 8.21 -18.82 3.07
CA LEU A 233 9.44 -18.06 2.79
C LEU A 233 10.54 -18.35 3.82
N ILE A 234 10.21 -18.45 5.11
CA ILE A 234 11.18 -18.75 6.16
C ILE A 234 11.72 -20.19 6.14
N ARG A 235 11.10 -21.08 5.36
CA ARG A 235 11.55 -22.48 5.12
C ARG A 235 12.38 -22.63 3.85
N VAL A 236 12.44 -21.59 3.02
CA VAL A 236 13.15 -21.66 1.74
C VAL A 236 14.64 -21.57 1.97
N ILE A 237 15.37 -22.46 1.30
CA ILE A 237 16.84 -22.48 1.25
C ILE A 237 17.40 -22.13 -0.14
N ASP A 238 16.53 -22.00 -1.15
CA ASP A 238 16.94 -21.70 -2.53
C ASP A 238 16.49 -20.30 -2.99
N LYS A 239 17.38 -19.62 -3.71
CA LYS A 239 17.17 -18.26 -4.17
C LYS A 239 15.97 -18.10 -5.11
N LYS A 240 15.72 -19.07 -5.99
CA LYS A 240 14.67 -18.97 -7.02
C LYS A 240 13.28 -18.97 -6.38
N THR A 241 13.04 -19.90 -5.46
CA THR A 241 11.78 -19.99 -4.71
C THR A 241 11.59 -18.77 -3.81
N ALA A 242 12.65 -18.30 -3.14
CA ALA A 242 12.58 -17.12 -2.27
C ALA A 242 12.15 -15.87 -3.06
N ARG A 243 12.77 -15.65 -4.24
CA ARG A 243 12.40 -14.57 -5.17
C ARG A 243 10.94 -14.66 -5.59
N SER A 244 10.46 -15.84 -5.99
CA SER A 244 9.06 -16.05 -6.37
C SER A 244 8.08 -15.74 -5.23
N LEU A 245 8.35 -16.24 -4.03
CA LEU A 245 7.50 -16.00 -2.86
C LEU A 245 7.46 -14.52 -2.45
N ILE A 246 8.57 -13.79 -2.59
CA ILE A 246 8.62 -12.36 -2.31
C ILE A 246 7.76 -11.58 -3.31
N LEU A 247 7.83 -11.89 -4.60
CA LEU A 247 6.96 -11.26 -5.60
C LEU A 247 5.47 -11.49 -5.27
N ARG A 248 5.12 -12.73 -4.91
CA ARG A 248 3.75 -13.08 -4.46
C ARG A 248 3.37 -12.30 -3.19
N MET A 249 4.29 -12.13 -2.24
CA MET A 249 4.07 -11.33 -1.02
C MET A 249 3.76 -9.87 -1.37
N PHE A 250 4.56 -9.24 -2.24
CA PHE A 250 4.36 -7.85 -2.65
C PHE A 250 3.01 -7.64 -3.33
N ARG A 251 2.55 -8.62 -4.12
CA ARG A 251 1.22 -8.54 -4.76
C ARG A 251 0.08 -8.61 -3.77
N GLU A 252 0.13 -9.57 -2.85
CA GLU A 252 -0.90 -9.66 -1.82
C GLU A 252 -0.91 -8.44 -0.91
N HIS A 253 0.27 -7.86 -0.64
CA HIS A 253 0.41 -6.58 0.04
C HIS A 253 -0.26 -5.45 -0.77
N ASN A 254 0.10 -5.25 -2.04
CA ASN A 254 -0.53 -4.22 -2.88
C ASN A 254 -2.04 -4.38 -2.94
N ARG A 255 -2.53 -5.60 -3.17
CA ARG A 255 -3.96 -5.91 -3.22
C ARG A 255 -4.66 -5.60 -1.91
N LEU A 256 -4.04 -5.89 -0.76
CA LEU A 256 -4.57 -5.52 0.55
C LEU A 256 -4.78 -4.01 0.67
N PHE A 257 -3.78 -3.20 0.31
CA PHE A 257 -3.87 -1.73 0.38
C PHE A 257 -4.91 -1.15 -0.59
N GLU A 258 -5.09 -1.75 -1.78
CA GLU A 258 -6.14 -1.34 -2.72
C GLU A 258 -7.56 -1.52 -2.19
N MET A 259 -7.77 -2.50 -1.31
CA MET A 259 -9.07 -2.77 -0.70
C MET A 259 -9.35 -1.92 0.55
N CYS A 260 -8.36 -1.15 1.01
CA CYS A 260 -8.44 -0.39 2.25
C CYS A 260 -8.55 1.12 2.00
N GLY A 261 -9.36 1.79 2.82
CA GLY A 261 -9.38 3.24 2.93
C GLY A 261 -8.15 3.78 3.66
N VAL A 262 -7.98 5.11 3.65
CA VAL A 262 -6.79 5.76 4.21
C VAL A 262 -6.61 5.46 5.70
N LEU A 263 -7.69 5.42 6.48
CA LEU A 263 -7.64 5.14 7.91
C LEU A 263 -7.24 3.69 8.18
N GLU A 264 -7.78 2.74 7.43
CA GLU A 264 -7.45 1.32 7.59
C GLU A 264 -6.02 1.02 7.14
N ARG A 265 -5.54 1.69 6.09
CA ARG A 265 -4.13 1.60 5.67
C ARG A 265 -3.19 2.00 6.81
N ALA A 266 -3.49 3.08 7.54
CA ALA A 266 -2.68 3.51 8.67
C ALA A 266 -2.64 2.45 9.80
N GLN A 267 -3.77 1.81 10.11
CA GLN A 267 -3.85 0.73 11.10
C GLN A 267 -3.10 -0.52 10.63
N ILE A 268 -3.22 -0.88 9.35
CA ILE A 268 -2.47 -2.00 8.76
C ILE A 268 -0.97 -1.74 8.83
N LEU A 269 -0.51 -0.54 8.50
CA LEU A 269 0.91 -0.18 8.56
C LEU A 269 1.47 -0.27 9.99
N GLU A 270 0.69 0.11 11.00
CA GLU A 270 1.08 -0.07 12.41
C GLU A 270 1.26 -1.55 12.77
N LEU A 271 0.33 -2.41 12.37
CA LEU A 271 0.42 -3.85 12.62
C LEU A 271 1.56 -4.51 11.83
N LEU A 272 1.77 -4.08 10.58
CA LEU A 272 2.90 -4.54 9.77
C LEU A 272 4.24 -4.08 10.36
N ALA A 273 4.32 -2.89 10.96
CA ALA A 273 5.52 -2.46 11.67
C ALA A 273 5.87 -3.40 12.82
N GLY A 274 4.87 -3.78 13.62
CA GLY A 274 5.03 -4.80 14.66
C GLY A 274 5.48 -6.14 14.08
N PHE A 275 4.90 -6.56 12.96
CA PHE A 275 5.26 -7.81 12.27
C PHE A 275 6.72 -7.80 11.81
N PHE A 276 7.17 -6.75 11.13
CA PHE A 276 8.56 -6.62 10.68
C PHE A 276 9.55 -6.65 11.84
N MET A 277 9.23 -5.99 12.95
CA MET A 277 10.07 -6.02 14.15
C MET A 277 10.13 -7.41 14.78
N ALA A 278 8.99 -8.11 14.88
CA ALA A 278 8.93 -9.47 15.43
C ALA A 278 9.63 -10.52 14.54
N THR A 279 9.69 -10.28 13.23
CA THR A 279 10.25 -11.21 12.23
C THR A 279 11.60 -10.77 11.68
N LYS A 280 12.24 -9.79 12.31
CA LYS A 280 13.46 -9.14 11.81
C LYS A 280 14.56 -10.15 11.45
N LYS A 281 14.88 -11.07 12.37
CA LYS A 281 15.93 -12.10 12.18
C LYS A 281 15.61 -13.07 11.03
N HIS A 282 14.34 -13.47 10.91
CA HIS A 282 13.89 -14.34 9.82
C HIS A 282 14.06 -13.66 8.47
N ASN A 283 13.61 -12.41 8.36
CA ASN A 283 13.75 -11.68 7.11
C ASN A 283 15.22 -11.36 6.78
N GLU A 284 16.05 -11.04 7.77
CA GLU A 284 17.50 -10.85 7.59
C GLU A 284 18.16 -12.09 6.99
N HIS A 285 17.83 -13.27 7.51
CA HIS A 285 18.34 -14.52 6.97
C HIS A 285 17.82 -14.80 5.56
N VAL A 286 16.51 -14.63 5.31
CA VAL A 286 15.95 -14.80 3.97
C VAL A 286 16.61 -13.86 2.95
N ASN A 287 16.90 -12.62 3.35
CA ASN A 287 17.49 -11.62 2.48
C ASN A 287 18.94 -11.97 2.07
N GLN A 288 19.66 -12.75 2.88
CA GLN A 288 21.02 -13.23 2.52
C GLN A 288 21.01 -14.10 1.25
N PHE A 289 19.91 -14.81 0.95
CA PHE A 289 19.80 -15.62 -0.26
C PHE A 289 19.43 -14.81 -1.51
N LEU A 290 18.84 -13.64 -1.33
CA LEU A 290 18.32 -12.83 -2.44
C LEU A 290 19.42 -12.03 -3.12
N SER A 291 20.33 -11.50 -2.32
CA SER A 291 21.50 -10.75 -2.77
C SER A 291 22.46 -11.71 -3.47
N ALA A 292 22.63 -11.57 -4.79
CA ALA A 292 23.65 -12.35 -5.51
C ALA A 292 25.07 -12.01 -5.04
N ARG A 293 25.24 -10.78 -4.53
CA ARG A 293 26.47 -10.05 -4.27
C ARG A 293 26.14 -8.85 -3.36
N SER A 294 27.10 -8.32 -2.63
CA SER A 294 26.89 -7.09 -1.85
C SER A 294 26.50 -5.92 -2.78
N VAL A 295 25.85 -4.88 -2.26
CA VAL A 295 25.51 -3.67 -3.03
C VAL A 295 26.77 -3.04 -3.66
N GLU A 296 27.93 -3.21 -3.02
CA GLU A 296 29.23 -2.77 -3.52
C GLU A 296 29.73 -3.60 -4.71
N GLU A 297 29.41 -4.90 -4.73
CA GLU A 297 29.88 -5.85 -5.74
C GLU A 297 29.00 -5.91 -7.01
N CYS A 298 27.77 -5.42 -6.93
CA CYS A 298 26.84 -5.36 -8.05
C CYS A 298 26.34 -3.93 -8.22
N PRO A 299 27.11 -3.06 -8.90
CA PRO A 299 26.67 -1.70 -9.14
C PRO A 299 25.32 -1.74 -9.86
N PRO A 300 24.41 -0.81 -9.53
CA PRO A 300 23.12 -0.74 -10.20
C PRO A 300 23.32 -0.73 -11.71
N THR A 301 22.60 -1.59 -12.42
CA THR A 301 22.66 -1.66 -13.89
C THR A 301 22.17 -0.37 -14.54
N PHE A 302 21.36 0.42 -13.83
CA PHE A 302 20.91 1.73 -14.24
C PHE A 302 21.90 2.83 -13.83
N LYS A 303 22.17 3.75 -14.75
CA LYS A 303 23.06 4.90 -14.51
C LYS A 303 22.55 5.71 -13.33
N GLU A 304 23.44 6.07 -12.41
CA GLU A 304 23.13 6.97 -11.31
C GLU A 304 22.61 8.29 -11.85
N ILE A 305 21.41 8.68 -11.43
CA ILE A 305 20.80 9.95 -11.80
C ILE A 305 21.21 10.93 -10.71
N PRO A 306 21.87 12.06 -11.03
CA PRO A 306 22.18 13.08 -10.05
C PRO A 306 20.92 13.51 -9.31
N GLU A 307 20.98 13.64 -7.98
CA GLU A 307 19.82 14.01 -7.15
C GLU A 307 19.15 15.32 -7.59
N SER A 308 19.92 16.25 -8.17
CA SER A 308 19.41 17.50 -8.76
C SER A 308 18.42 17.28 -9.90
N LYS A 309 18.45 16.12 -10.57
CA LYS A 309 17.53 15.73 -11.64
C LYS A 309 16.35 14.90 -11.15
N TRP A 310 16.33 14.51 -9.87
CA TRP A 310 15.22 13.73 -9.34
C TRP A 310 13.93 14.56 -9.26
N PRO A 311 12.76 13.95 -9.52
CA PRO A 311 11.48 14.58 -9.28
C PRO A 311 11.40 15.12 -7.84
N ALA A 312 10.77 16.30 -7.65
CA ALA A 312 10.66 16.94 -6.34
C ALA A 312 10.04 16.01 -5.28
N ARG A 313 9.05 15.20 -5.67
CA ARG A 313 8.43 14.18 -4.83
C ARG A 313 9.42 13.14 -4.30
N ILE A 314 10.37 12.68 -5.12
CA ILE A 314 11.35 11.67 -4.71
C ILE A 314 12.36 12.27 -3.73
N ARG A 315 12.78 13.52 -3.95
CA ARG A 315 13.62 14.26 -2.98
C ARG A 315 12.91 14.47 -1.64
N GLN A 316 11.60 14.75 -1.68
CA GLN A 316 10.79 14.83 -0.46
C GLN A 316 10.72 13.48 0.27
N ILE A 317 10.51 12.38 -0.45
CA ILE A 317 10.53 11.02 0.13
C ILE A 317 11.89 10.71 0.79
N LYS A 318 13.01 11.02 0.12
CA LYS A 318 14.35 10.90 0.72
C LYS A 318 14.45 11.69 2.04
N ALA A 319 13.98 12.94 2.04
CA ALA A 319 13.99 13.78 3.23
C ALA A 319 13.13 13.21 4.36
N GLU A 320 11.96 12.62 4.06
CA GLU A 320 11.13 11.95 5.08
C GLU A 320 11.77 10.68 5.64
N ILE A 321 12.43 9.86 4.81
CA ILE A 321 13.18 8.67 5.28
C ILE A 321 14.31 9.12 6.23
N LYS A 322 15.04 10.18 5.89
CA LYS A 322 16.12 10.72 6.74
C LYS A 322 15.64 11.31 8.07
N LYS A 323 14.33 11.53 8.26
CA LYS A 323 13.78 11.98 9.56
C LYS A 323 13.55 10.83 10.53
N VAL A 324 13.67 9.58 10.10
CA VAL A 324 13.43 8.41 10.97
C VAL A 324 14.55 8.32 12.03
N PRO A 325 14.24 8.43 13.34
CA PRO A 325 15.25 8.51 14.41
C PRO A 325 16.26 7.36 14.41
N SER A 326 15.82 6.11 14.23
CA SER A 326 16.73 4.96 14.13
C SER A 326 17.79 5.11 13.04
N LEU A 327 17.44 5.70 11.89
CA LEU A 327 18.36 5.89 10.77
C LEU A 327 19.36 7.03 11.05
N ILE A 328 18.89 8.13 11.67
CA ILE A 328 19.75 9.26 12.07
C ILE A 328 20.88 8.79 12.99
N GLN A 329 20.59 7.88 13.91
CA GLN A 329 21.58 7.36 14.86
C GLN A 329 22.67 6.49 14.22
N VAL A 330 22.38 5.87 13.07
CA VAL A 330 23.34 5.00 12.38
C VAL A 330 24.38 5.83 11.62
N GLY A 331 24.01 7.03 11.17
CA GLY A 331 24.86 7.93 10.40
C GLY A 331 24.69 7.77 8.89
N ASP A 332 24.92 8.87 8.16
CA ASP A 332 24.66 8.97 6.72
C ASP A 332 25.47 7.96 5.90
N ASP A 333 26.70 7.63 6.29
CA ASP A 333 27.60 6.76 5.52
C ASP A 333 27.03 5.35 5.27
N LEU A 334 26.27 4.81 6.23
CA LEU A 334 25.68 3.48 6.14
C LEU A 334 24.27 3.52 5.51
N THR A 335 23.53 4.61 5.67
CA THR A 335 22.15 4.70 5.20
C THR A 335 22.04 5.24 3.78
N ASP A 336 22.89 6.18 3.40
CA ASP A 336 22.77 6.93 2.15
C ASP A 336 22.91 6.08 0.89
N PRO A 337 23.82 5.09 0.80
CA PRO A 337 23.89 4.23 -0.37
C PRO A 337 22.57 3.50 -0.64
N HIS A 338 21.93 2.97 0.41
CA HIS A 338 20.67 2.24 0.29
C HIS A 338 19.48 3.17 0.01
N ILE A 339 19.41 4.32 0.69
CA ILE A 339 18.37 5.33 0.44
C ILE A 339 18.50 5.90 -0.97
N ASN A 340 19.71 6.21 -1.42
CA ASN A 340 19.96 6.71 -2.76
C ASN A 340 19.62 5.66 -3.81
N LEU A 341 19.95 4.38 -3.59
CA LEU A 341 19.54 3.31 -4.51
C LEU A 341 18.00 3.22 -4.61
N LEU A 342 17.31 3.27 -3.48
CA LEU A 342 15.84 3.28 -3.42
C LEU A 342 15.27 4.48 -4.20
N CYS A 343 15.74 5.69 -3.92
CA CYS A 343 15.25 6.91 -4.57
C CYS A 343 15.61 6.98 -6.05
N ASN A 344 16.83 6.59 -6.42
CA ASN A 344 17.30 6.58 -7.81
C ASN A 344 16.46 5.63 -8.66
N PHE A 345 16.07 4.46 -8.10
CA PHE A 345 15.18 3.52 -8.78
C PHE A 345 13.84 4.17 -9.17
N TRP A 346 13.25 4.96 -8.28
CA TRP A 346 11.97 5.64 -8.54
C TRP A 346 12.12 6.98 -9.28
N ALA A 347 13.35 7.50 -9.39
CA ALA A 347 13.67 8.68 -10.21
C ALA A 347 14.01 8.33 -11.66
N ARG A 348 14.00 7.05 -12.03
CA ARG A 348 14.36 6.58 -13.37
C ARG A 348 13.47 7.19 -14.48
N PRO A 349 13.99 7.34 -15.71
CA PRO A 349 13.17 7.76 -16.85
C PRO A 349 12.04 6.77 -17.12
N GLU A 350 10.89 7.26 -17.61
CA GLU A 350 9.72 6.43 -17.92
C GLU A 350 10.01 5.32 -18.93
N ASN A 351 11.01 5.50 -19.80
CA ASN A 351 11.39 4.54 -20.83
C ASN A 351 12.39 3.48 -20.35
N HIS A 352 12.79 3.48 -19.08
CA HIS A 352 13.72 2.47 -18.54
C HIS A 352 12.96 1.19 -18.20
N GLU A 353 13.16 0.16 -19.02
CA GLU A 353 12.65 -1.18 -18.74
C GLU A 353 13.40 -1.76 -17.53
N LEU A 354 12.62 -2.10 -16.51
CA LEU A 354 13.15 -2.67 -15.29
C LEU A 354 13.35 -4.17 -15.42
N THR A 355 14.49 -4.62 -14.94
CA THR A 355 14.82 -6.05 -14.88
C THR A 355 14.41 -6.66 -13.53
N SER A 356 14.26 -7.99 -13.51
CA SER A 356 14.05 -8.73 -12.26
C SER A 356 15.20 -8.52 -11.26
N GLU A 357 16.44 -8.43 -11.73
CA GLU A 357 17.59 -8.24 -10.85
C GLU A 357 17.56 -6.85 -10.18
N GLU A 358 17.23 -5.80 -10.93
CA GLU A 358 17.07 -4.44 -10.37
C GLU A 358 15.98 -4.39 -9.29
N PHE A 359 14.87 -5.11 -9.48
CA PHE A 359 13.84 -5.22 -8.45
C PHE A 359 14.37 -5.90 -7.17
N PHE A 360 15.14 -6.98 -7.28
CA PHE A 360 15.70 -7.64 -6.10
C PHE A 360 16.85 -6.88 -5.46
N GLN A 361 17.59 -6.07 -6.22
CA GLN A 361 18.54 -5.09 -5.67
C GLN A 361 17.80 -4.02 -4.86
N LEU A 362 16.71 -3.47 -5.41
CA LEU A 362 15.84 -2.53 -4.70
C LEU A 362 15.29 -3.14 -3.41
N HIS A 363 14.76 -4.37 -3.50
CA HIS A 363 14.25 -5.11 -2.35
C HIS A 363 15.34 -5.26 -1.27
N SER A 364 16.54 -5.68 -1.68
CA SER A 364 17.67 -5.87 -0.77
C SER A 364 18.06 -4.56 -0.08
N ALA A 365 18.11 -3.44 -0.80
CA ALA A 365 18.40 -2.13 -0.20
C ALA A 365 17.30 -1.63 0.72
N GLY A 366 16.02 -1.79 0.33
CA GLY A 366 14.90 -1.51 1.22
C GLY A 366 14.97 -2.34 2.50
N PHE A 367 15.34 -3.61 2.38
CA PHE A 367 15.53 -4.49 3.53
C PHE A 367 16.73 -4.09 4.40
N SER A 368 17.85 -3.66 3.81
CA SER A 368 18.97 -3.09 4.56
C SER A 368 18.58 -1.85 5.36
N ILE A 369 17.68 -1.00 4.84
CA ILE A 369 17.16 0.14 5.61
C ILE A 369 16.28 -0.37 6.77
N ILE A 370 15.40 -1.33 6.52
CA ILE A 370 14.53 -1.97 7.53
C ILE A 370 15.37 -2.59 8.66
N SER A 371 16.49 -3.25 8.34
CA SER A 371 17.34 -3.89 9.36
C SER A 371 18.03 -2.88 10.29
N LEU A 372 18.17 -1.62 9.90
CA LEU A 372 18.71 -0.56 10.73
C LEU A 372 17.69 0.03 11.72
N ILE A 373 16.40 -0.27 11.54
CA ILE A 373 15.33 0.21 12.42
C ILE A 373 15.34 -0.52 13.77
N LYS A 374 15.25 0.23 14.86
CA LYS A 374 15.39 -0.27 16.24
C LYS A 374 14.06 -0.44 16.98
N ASN A 375 13.00 0.24 16.57
CA ASN A 375 11.71 0.24 17.26
C ASN A 375 10.52 0.27 16.29
N VAL A 376 9.33 -0.05 16.80
CA VAL A 376 8.10 -0.18 16.02
C VAL A 376 7.64 1.17 15.45
N GLU A 377 7.83 2.26 16.18
CA GLU A 377 7.36 3.59 15.74
C GLU A 377 8.16 4.11 14.54
N ASP A 378 9.48 3.96 14.59
CA ASP A 378 10.37 4.28 13.47
C ASP A 378 10.07 3.39 12.25
N MET A 379 9.76 2.10 12.48
CA MET A 379 9.35 1.18 11.42
C MET A 379 8.03 1.64 10.78
N ARG A 380 7.06 2.04 11.60
CA ARG A 380 5.78 2.57 11.14
C ARG A 380 5.98 3.82 10.27
N GLN A 381 6.82 4.76 10.70
CA GLN A 381 7.13 5.96 9.92
C GLN A 381 7.80 5.63 8.57
N LEU A 382 8.74 4.66 8.56
CA LEU A 382 9.37 4.18 7.34
C LEU A 382 8.34 3.55 6.39
N LEU A 383 7.49 2.66 6.90
CA LEU A 383 6.45 2.00 6.10
C LEU A 383 5.40 2.98 5.56
N MET A 384 5.05 4.02 6.33
CA MET A 384 4.19 5.10 5.82
C MET A 384 4.83 5.83 4.64
N THR A 385 6.12 6.12 4.74
CA THR A 385 6.87 6.79 3.66
C THR A 385 6.95 5.89 2.41
N ALA A 386 7.18 4.58 2.61
CA ALA A 386 7.16 3.59 1.55
C ALA A 386 5.77 3.44 0.90
N GLU A 387 4.68 3.52 1.67
CA GLU A 387 3.30 3.49 1.16
C GLU A 387 2.98 4.71 0.30
N ILE A 388 3.43 5.91 0.70
CA ILE A 388 3.28 7.12 -0.12
C ILE A 388 4.00 6.93 -1.45
N LEU A 389 5.24 6.42 -1.41
CA LEU A 389 6.02 6.13 -2.61
C LEU A 389 5.33 5.09 -3.51
N ARG A 390 4.80 4.01 -2.92
CA ARG A 390 4.02 2.98 -3.63
C ARG A 390 2.82 3.60 -4.33
N GLU A 391 2.02 4.41 -3.64
CA GLU A 391 0.82 5.02 -4.23
C GLU A 391 1.18 5.97 -5.39
N LEU A 392 2.27 6.72 -5.27
CA LEU A 392 2.76 7.62 -6.31
C LEU A 392 3.27 6.90 -7.57
N SER A 393 3.71 5.65 -7.41
CA SER A 393 4.31 4.82 -8.45
C SER A 393 3.55 3.52 -8.69
N LYS A 394 2.26 3.48 -8.33
CA LYS A 394 1.45 2.27 -8.32
C LYS A 394 1.44 1.56 -9.68
N ARG A 395 1.12 2.29 -10.75
CA ARG A 395 1.06 1.75 -12.11
C ARG A 395 2.40 1.13 -12.53
N GLU A 396 3.49 1.83 -12.26
CA GLU A 396 4.85 1.39 -12.61
C GLU A 396 5.23 0.13 -11.84
N LEU A 397 4.83 0.02 -10.56
CA LEU A 397 5.05 -1.16 -9.75
C LEU A 397 4.22 -2.35 -10.23
N ASP A 398 2.96 -2.15 -10.59
CA ASP A 398 2.09 -3.23 -11.07
C ASP A 398 2.58 -3.78 -12.43
N GLU A 399 2.96 -2.91 -13.36
CA GLU A 399 3.56 -3.29 -14.64
C GLU A 399 4.88 -4.04 -14.45
N LEU A 400 5.73 -3.58 -13.51
CA LEU A 400 6.96 -4.25 -13.13
C LEU A 400 6.71 -5.66 -12.60
N LEU A 401 5.83 -5.80 -11.61
CA LEU A 401 5.53 -7.09 -10.99
C LEU A 401 4.91 -8.06 -11.99
N ALA A 402 4.14 -7.59 -12.97
CA ALA A 402 3.62 -8.40 -14.06
C ALA A 402 4.75 -8.85 -15.02
N GLY A 403 5.63 -7.93 -15.40
CA GLY A 403 6.78 -8.21 -16.27
C GLY A 403 7.73 -9.24 -15.69
N ILE A 404 8.13 -9.10 -14.42
CA ILE A 404 9.06 -10.01 -13.75
C ILE A 404 8.50 -11.44 -13.73
N GLU A 405 7.22 -11.60 -13.43
CA GLU A 405 6.64 -12.94 -13.39
C GLU A 405 6.52 -13.59 -14.75
N SER A 406 6.15 -12.82 -15.77
CA SER A 406 6.11 -13.32 -17.15
C SER A 406 7.47 -13.80 -17.65
N ALA A 407 8.57 -13.30 -17.08
CA ALA A 407 9.93 -13.73 -17.39
C ALA A 407 10.46 -14.87 -16.49
N THR A 408 9.77 -15.16 -15.38
CA THR A 408 10.20 -16.19 -14.40
C THR A 408 9.53 -17.55 -14.67
N ILE A 409 8.35 -17.53 -15.30
CA ILE A 409 7.64 -18.71 -15.86
C ILE A 409 8.23 -19.00 -17.24
#